data_AF-A0A6A5YRP1-F1
#
_entry.id   AF-A0A6A5YRP1-F1
#
_cell.length_a   1.000
_cell.length_b   1.000
_cell.length_c   1.000
_cell.angle_alpha   90.00
_cell.angle_beta   90.00
_cell.angle_gamma   90.00
#
_symmetry.space_group_name_H-M   'P 1'
#
loop_
_entity.id
_entity.type
_entity.pdbx_description
1 polymer ?
#
loop_
_entity_poly.entity_id
_entity_poly.type
_entity_poly.pdbx_seq_one_letter_code
_entity_poly.pdbx_strand_id
1 'polypeptide(L)'
;MGRLGDTHLVALHEAAKKGFTEGVQNLLDTDLVRDKLSYPKSNVNPLSRDQDGKTALILATEGGHADCVEVLVNHPSCGFGYEELWEARHLAIRQYDIGTFMVLEHALQLFQPAERLAFPTLDVSERSFVEV
;
A
#
# COMPACT_ATOMS: atom_id res chain seq x y z
N MET A 1 24.26 -9.22 -11.63
CA MET A 1 24.58 -8.22 -10.60
C MET A 1 23.29 -7.83 -9.92
N GLY A 2 23.02 -8.43 -8.75
CA GLY A 2 21.78 -8.21 -8.01
C GLY A 2 21.74 -6.78 -7.46
N ARG A 3 20.72 -6.04 -7.85
CA ARG A 3 20.45 -4.70 -7.32
C ARG A 3 20.07 -4.85 -5.85
N LEU A 4 20.98 -4.43 -4.96
CA LEU A 4 20.73 -4.32 -3.51
C LEU A 4 19.55 -3.40 -3.15
N GLY A 5 19.05 -2.61 -4.11
CA GLY A 5 17.83 -1.82 -3.96
C GLY A 5 16.52 -2.61 -4.15
N ASP A 6 16.54 -3.68 -4.95
CA ASP A 6 15.31 -4.42 -5.27
C ASP A 6 14.92 -5.37 -4.12
N THR A 7 15.88 -5.86 -3.35
CA THR A 7 15.63 -6.84 -2.28
C THR A 7 14.75 -6.30 -1.15
N HIS A 8 14.91 -5.03 -0.78
CA HIS A 8 14.13 -4.42 0.30
C HIS A 8 12.71 -4.07 -0.15
N LEU A 9 12.56 -3.59 -1.39
CA LEU A 9 11.24 -3.32 -1.97
C LEU A 9 10.46 -4.62 -2.20
N VAL A 10 11.11 -5.65 -2.74
CA VAL A 10 10.51 -6.99 -2.88
C VAL A 10 10.12 -7.58 -1.52
N ALA A 11 10.92 -7.34 -0.47
CA ALA A 11 10.58 -7.82 0.87
C ALA A 11 9.30 -7.18 1.43
N LEU A 12 9.07 -5.87 1.23
CA LEU A 12 7.85 -5.21 1.69
C LEU A 12 6.62 -5.71 0.93
N HIS A 13 6.70 -5.81 -0.40
CA HIS A 13 5.59 -6.33 -1.22
C HIS A 13 5.25 -7.77 -0.84
N GLU A 14 6.26 -8.62 -0.67
CA GLU A 14 6.06 -10.02 -0.29
C GLU A 14 5.47 -10.17 1.12
N ALA A 15 5.91 -9.34 2.08
CA ALA A 15 5.35 -9.32 3.43
C ALA A 15 3.87 -8.88 3.42
N ALA A 16 3.56 -7.81 2.67
CA ALA A 16 2.20 -7.32 2.51
C ALA A 16 1.28 -8.35 1.83
N LYS A 17 1.76 -8.99 0.75
CA LYS A 17 1.05 -10.04 0.02
C LYS A 17 0.75 -11.27 0.90
N LYS A 18 1.69 -11.64 1.78
CA LYS A 18 1.53 -12.76 2.71
C LYS A 18 0.74 -12.43 3.98
N GLY A 19 0.45 -11.15 4.23
CA GLY A 19 -0.23 -10.72 5.45
C GLY A 19 0.65 -10.70 6.69
N PHE A 20 1.97 -10.63 6.52
CA PHE A 20 2.91 -10.57 7.65
C PHE A 20 2.98 -9.15 8.23
N THR A 21 1.99 -8.81 9.04
CA THR A 21 1.82 -7.51 9.71
C THR A 21 3.06 -7.06 10.47
N GLU A 22 3.59 -7.91 11.35
CA GLU A 22 4.82 -7.64 12.10
C GLU A 22 6.02 -7.45 11.18
N GLY A 23 6.08 -8.19 10.06
CA GLY A 23 7.12 -8.04 9.06
C GLY A 23 7.04 -6.68 8.36
N VAL A 24 5.84 -6.26 7.96
CA VAL A 24 5.57 -4.94 7.37
C VAL A 24 5.92 -3.83 8.36
N GLN A 25 5.47 -3.94 9.61
CA GLN A 25 5.78 -2.99 10.68
C GLN A 25 7.28 -2.87 10.90
N ASN A 26 8.00 -3.99 11.06
CA ASN A 26 9.44 -3.99 11.25
C ASN A 26 10.19 -3.39 10.05
N LEU A 27 9.76 -3.69 8.82
CA LEU A 27 10.36 -3.11 7.61
C LEU A 27 10.14 -1.60 7.52
N LEU A 28 8.97 -1.10 7.95
CA LEU A 28 8.69 0.33 8.01
C LEU A 28 9.43 1.02 9.17
N ASP A 29 9.51 0.38 10.34
CA ASP A 29 10.22 0.87 11.53
C ASP A 29 11.75 0.83 11.36
N THR A 30 12.28 0.01 10.45
CA THR A 30 13.72 0.03 10.14
C THR A 30 14.20 1.37 9.56
N ASP A 31 13.30 2.22 9.07
CA ASP A 31 13.59 3.59 8.64
C ASP A 31 13.86 4.54 9.85
N LEU A 32 13.50 4.13 11.08
CA LEU A 32 13.64 4.94 12.30
C LEU A 32 14.93 4.69 13.08
N VAL A 33 15.75 3.69 12.72
CA VAL A 33 17.04 3.45 13.38
C VAL A 33 18.04 4.48 12.86
N ARG A 34 17.92 5.69 13.42
CA ARG A 34 18.73 6.89 13.20
C ARG A 34 20.15 6.73 13.79
N ASP A 35 20.74 5.55 13.70
CA ASP A 35 22.09 5.33 14.20
C ASP A 35 23.12 5.48 13.08
N LYS A 36 24.15 6.21 13.43
CA LYS A 36 25.12 6.90 12.57
C LYS A 36 26.14 5.94 11.97
N LEU A 37 25.86 4.64 11.92
CA LEU A 37 26.77 3.61 11.46
C LEU A 37 26.32 3.03 10.12
N SER A 38 26.87 3.61 9.05
CA SER A 38 27.47 2.87 7.92
C SER A 38 26.64 1.86 7.10
N TYR A 39 25.34 1.68 7.35
CA TYR A 39 24.50 0.85 6.47
C TYR A 39 23.65 1.75 5.59
N PRO A 40 23.56 1.46 4.28
CA PRO A 40 22.85 2.31 3.35
C PRO A 40 21.38 2.33 3.77
N LYS A 41 20.93 3.53 4.16
CA LYS A 41 19.54 3.96 4.30
C LYS A 41 18.62 3.00 3.54
N SER A 42 17.94 2.10 4.24
CA SER A 42 16.93 1.23 3.64
C SER A 42 15.76 2.14 3.30
N ASN A 43 15.88 2.82 2.17
CA ASN A 43 14.88 3.71 1.62
C ASN A 43 13.75 2.84 1.05
N VAL A 44 13.07 2.12 1.95
CA VAL A 44 11.90 1.33 1.64
C VAL A 44 10.87 2.34 1.19
N ASN A 45 10.62 2.38 -0.12
CA ASN A 45 9.63 3.28 -0.68
C ASN A 45 8.28 2.53 -0.64
N PRO A 46 7.37 2.82 0.30
CA PRO A 46 6.09 2.15 0.39
C PRO A 46 5.18 2.42 -0.82
N LEU A 47 5.50 3.45 -1.62
CA LEU A 47 4.84 3.80 -2.88
C LEU A 47 5.52 3.16 -4.10
N SER A 48 6.54 2.32 -3.89
CA SER A 48 7.11 1.55 -4.99
C SER A 48 6.08 0.56 -5.52
N ARG A 49 6.18 0.28 -6.82
CA ARG A 49 5.34 -0.69 -7.50
C ARG A 49 6.16 -1.96 -7.75
N ASP A 50 5.55 -3.11 -7.54
CA ASP A 50 6.09 -4.41 -7.90
C ASP A 50 6.12 -4.59 -9.43
N GLN A 51 6.57 -5.75 -9.90
CA GLN A 51 6.65 -6.12 -11.32
C GLN A 51 5.30 -6.02 -12.05
N ASP A 52 4.20 -6.20 -11.32
CA ASP A 52 2.83 -6.05 -11.82
C ASP A 52 2.31 -4.61 -11.77
N GLY A 53 3.14 -3.63 -11.38
CA GLY A 53 2.73 -2.25 -11.21
C GLY A 53 1.94 -1.98 -9.93
N LYS A 54 1.85 -2.94 -9.01
CA LYS A 54 1.06 -2.85 -7.77
C LYS A 54 1.89 -2.40 -6.58
N THR A 55 1.31 -1.54 -5.76
CA THR A 55 1.90 -1.07 -4.51
C THR A 55 1.69 -2.09 -3.38
N ALA A 56 2.50 -2.05 -2.31
CA ALA A 56 2.33 -2.89 -1.13
C ALA A 56 0.91 -2.81 -0.52
N LEU A 57 0.27 -1.63 -0.57
CA LEU A 57 -1.12 -1.43 -0.13
C LEU A 57 -2.13 -2.24 -0.95
N ILE A 58 -2.00 -2.20 -2.28
CA ILE A 58 -2.85 -2.96 -3.20
C ILE A 58 -2.69 -4.45 -2.93
N LEU A 59 -1.45 -4.94 -2.78
CA LEU A 59 -1.20 -6.35 -2.47
C LEU A 59 -1.78 -6.79 -1.11
N ALA A 60 -1.66 -5.95 -0.08
CA ALA A 60 -2.29 -6.23 1.22
C ALA A 60 -3.81 -6.29 1.11
N THR A 61 -4.41 -5.44 0.27
CA THR A 61 -5.86 -5.41 0.05
C THR A 61 -6.33 -6.57 -0.83
N GLU A 62 -5.57 -6.98 -1.84
CA GLU A 62 -5.78 -8.22 -2.61
C GLU A 62 -5.70 -9.46 -1.72
N GLY A 63 -4.86 -9.42 -0.69
CA GLY A 63 -4.75 -10.50 0.29
C GLY A 63 -5.84 -10.48 1.37
N GLY A 64 -6.63 -9.40 1.46
CA GLY A 64 -7.62 -9.18 2.54
C GLY A 64 -6.99 -8.93 3.92
N HIS A 65 -5.74 -8.47 3.94
CA HIS A 65 -4.94 -8.31 5.16
C HIS A 65 -5.19 -6.93 5.79
N ALA A 66 -6.36 -6.77 6.44
CA ALA A 66 -6.80 -5.52 7.05
C ALA A 66 -5.75 -4.89 7.99
N ASP A 67 -5.11 -5.71 8.82
CA ASP A 67 -4.06 -5.27 9.74
C ASP A 67 -2.83 -4.72 9.00
N CYS A 68 -2.45 -5.33 7.86
CA CYS A 68 -1.35 -4.83 7.03
C CYS A 68 -1.71 -3.50 6.38
N VAL A 69 -2.96 -3.37 5.90
CA VAL A 69 -3.48 -2.13 5.33
C VAL A 69 -3.50 -1.03 6.38
N GLU A 70 -3.91 -1.33 7.61
CA GLU A 70 -3.93 -0.38 8.71
C GLU A 70 -2.53 0.13 9.05
N VAL A 71 -1.56 -0.79 9.20
CA VAL A 71 -0.16 -0.44 9.44
C VAL A 71 0.37 0.44 8.30
N LEU A 72 0.13 0.06 7.04
CA LEU A 72 0.62 0.81 5.89
C LEU A 72 0.03 2.22 5.86
N VAL A 73 -1.28 2.37 6.03
CA VAL A 73 -1.97 3.66 5.87
C VAL A 73 -1.78 4.59 7.06
N ASN A 74 -1.61 4.05 8.27
CA ASN A 74 -1.33 4.86 9.46
C ASN A 74 0.15 5.25 9.57
N HIS A 75 1.06 4.65 8.80
CA HIS A 75 2.48 4.94 8.92
C HIS A 75 2.85 6.29 8.27
N PRO A 76 3.54 7.20 8.99
CA PRO A 76 3.80 8.56 8.51
C PRO A 76 4.76 8.63 7.30
N SER A 77 5.55 7.58 7.04
CA SER A 77 6.37 7.50 5.81
C SER A 77 5.57 7.05 4.58
N CYS A 78 4.37 6.52 4.77
CA CYS A 78 3.49 6.02 3.72
C CYS A 78 2.46 7.09 3.32
N GLY A 79 2.91 8.09 2.55
CA GLY A 79 2.01 9.09 1.99
C GLY A 79 1.25 8.57 0.77
N PHE A 80 0.27 7.68 0.96
CA PHE A 80 -0.58 7.23 -0.15
C PHE A 80 -1.42 8.38 -0.70
N GLY A 81 -1.52 8.46 -2.02
CA GLY A 81 -2.42 9.39 -2.69
C GLY A 81 -3.88 8.94 -2.58
N TYR A 82 -4.81 9.87 -2.75
CA TYR A 82 -6.25 9.60 -2.76
C TYR A 82 -6.63 8.53 -3.79
N GLU A 83 -6.02 8.55 -4.99
CA GLU A 83 -6.30 7.58 -6.05
C GLU A 83 -5.99 6.14 -5.64
N GLU A 84 -4.86 5.91 -4.98
CA GLU A 84 -4.46 4.56 -4.53
C GLU A 84 -5.36 4.06 -3.39
N LEU A 85 -5.69 4.92 -2.42
CA LEU A 85 -6.65 4.59 -1.35
C LEU A 85 -8.04 4.29 -1.93
N TRP A 86 -8.47 5.06 -2.93
CA TRP A 86 -9.73 4.84 -3.63
C TRP A 86 -9.74 3.50 -4.39
N GLU A 87 -8.66 3.18 -5.10
CA GLU A 87 -8.51 1.92 -5.83
C GLU A 87 -8.51 0.72 -4.88
N ALA A 88 -7.71 0.78 -3.81
CA ALA A 88 -7.70 -0.24 -2.75
C ALA A 88 -9.11 -0.43 -2.16
N ARG A 89 -9.82 0.65 -1.86
CA ARG A 89 -11.18 0.57 -1.31
C ARG A 89 -12.16 -0.12 -2.26
N HIS A 90 -12.11 0.17 -3.56
CA HIS A 90 -12.97 -0.49 -4.55
C HIS A 90 -12.65 -1.97 -4.69
N LEU A 91 -11.36 -2.30 -4.63
CA LEU A 91 -10.89 -3.68 -4.64
C LEU A 91 -11.41 -4.45 -3.42
N ALA A 92 -11.42 -3.85 -2.23
CA ALA A 92 -12.01 -4.47 -1.02
C ALA A 92 -13.51 -4.79 -1.20
N ILE A 93 -14.28 -3.88 -1.83
CA ILE A 93 -15.70 -4.10 -2.15
C ILE A 93 -15.88 -5.29 -3.10
N ARG A 94 -15.07 -5.39 -4.16
CA ARG A 94 -15.14 -6.48 -5.15
C ARG A 94 -14.85 -7.84 -4.53
N GLN A 95 -14.01 -7.87 -3.50
CA GLN A 95 -13.64 -9.08 -2.76
C GLN A 95 -14.57 -9.37 -1.58
N TYR A 96 -15.54 -8.49 -1.31
CA TYR A 96 -16.42 -8.55 -0.13
C TYR A 96 -15.65 -8.52 1.21
N ASP A 97 -14.46 -7.92 1.22
CA ASP A 97 -13.65 -7.80 2.42
C ASP A 97 -14.02 -6.54 3.20
N ILE A 98 -14.82 -6.75 4.25
CA ILE A 98 -15.30 -5.68 5.14
C ILE A 98 -14.15 -5.11 5.97
N GLY A 99 -13.15 -5.92 6.35
CA GLY A 99 -12.07 -5.50 7.23
C GLY A 99 -11.21 -4.42 6.58
N THR A 100 -10.64 -4.73 5.41
CA THR A 100 -9.86 -3.75 4.64
C THR A 100 -10.71 -2.56 4.21
N PHE A 101 -11.99 -2.78 3.84
CA PHE A 101 -12.91 -1.69 3.51
C PHE A 101 -13.06 -0.68 4.65
N MET A 102 -13.28 -1.14 5.90
CA MET A 102 -13.45 -0.23 7.03
C MET A 102 -12.19 0.60 7.29
N VAL A 103 -11.01 -0.01 7.21
CA VAL A 103 -9.72 0.68 7.39
C VAL A 103 -9.52 1.75 6.32
N LEU A 104 -9.75 1.41 5.06
CA LEU A 104 -9.59 2.33 3.93
C LEU A 104 -10.64 3.44 3.93
N GLU A 105 -11.88 3.14 4.31
CA GLU A 105 -12.95 4.11 4.49
C GLU A 105 -12.57 5.12 5.59
N HIS A 106 -12.05 4.64 6.72
CA HIS A 106 -11.59 5.49 7.80
C HIS A 106 -10.43 6.42 7.36
N ALA A 107 -9.47 5.87 6.62
CA ALA A 107 -8.36 6.66 6.08
C ALA A 107 -8.81 7.74 5.09
N LEU A 108 -9.78 7.43 4.22
CA LEU A 108 -10.34 8.40 3.27
C LEU A 108 -11.15 9.52 3.95
N GLN A 109 -11.76 9.26 5.12
CA GLN A 109 -12.45 10.30 5.89
C GLN A 109 -11.50 11.39 6.41
N LEU A 110 -10.20 11.10 6.51
CA LEU A 110 -9.17 12.08 6.90
C LEU A 110 -8.76 13.01 5.73
N PHE A 111 -9.08 12.67 4.49
CA PHE A 111 -8.81 13.52 3.31
C PHE A 111 -9.87 14.62 3.16
N GLN A 112 -9.43 15.82 2.76
CA GLN A 112 -10.29 17.00 2.63
C GLN A 112 -11.43 16.75 1.60
N PRO A 113 -12.65 17.26 1.85
CA PRO A 113 -13.83 16.99 1.01
C PRO A 113 -13.75 17.55 -0.42
N ALA A 114 -12.77 18.41 -0.73
CA ALA A 114 -12.58 18.98 -2.06
C ALA A 114 -12.03 17.97 -3.09
N GLU A 115 -11.20 17.01 -2.67
CA GLU A 115 -10.68 15.95 -3.56
C GLU A 115 -11.74 14.85 -3.80
N ARG A 116 -12.64 14.64 -2.83
CA ARG A 116 -13.77 13.71 -2.93
C ARG A 116 -14.77 14.05 -4.05
N LEU A 117 -14.78 15.30 -4.49
CA LEU A 117 -15.68 15.82 -5.54
C LEU A 117 -15.02 15.88 -6.92
N ALA A 118 -13.69 15.68 -7.02
CA ALA A 118 -12.96 15.77 -8.28
C ALA A 118 -13.05 14.49 -9.12
N PHE A 119 -13.34 13.35 -8.50
CA PHE A 119 -13.56 12.09 -9.19
C PHE A 119 -15.04 11.71 -9.10
N PRO A 120 -15.87 12.04 -10.11
CA PRO A 120 -17.15 11.37 -10.26
C PRO A 120 -16.84 9.89 -10.40
N THR A 121 -17.62 9.04 -9.74
CA THR A 121 -17.64 7.57 -9.85
C THR A 121 -17.00 7.11 -11.15
N LEU A 122 -15.68 6.87 -11.13
CA LEU A 122 -14.98 6.41 -12.31
C LEU A 122 -15.54 5.02 -12.52
N ASP A 123 -16.36 4.88 -13.55
CA ASP A 123 -16.89 3.61 -13.98
C ASP A 123 -15.70 2.67 -14.15
N VAL A 124 -15.55 1.75 -13.20
CA VAL A 124 -14.49 0.74 -13.18
C VAL A 124 -14.61 -0.25 -14.36
N SER A 125 -15.54 -0.01 -15.28
CA SER A 125 -15.68 -0.70 -16.56
C SER A 125 -14.66 -0.26 -17.63
N GLU A 126 -14.02 0.92 -17.53
CA GLU A 126 -13.14 1.44 -18.60
C GLU A 126 -11.63 1.47 -18.33
N ARG A 127 -11.12 0.89 -17.23
CA ARG A 127 -9.70 0.48 -17.20
C ARG A 127 -9.61 -0.94 -17.73
N SER A 128 -9.49 -1.01 -19.05
CA SER A 128 -9.07 -2.17 -19.81
C SER A 128 -7.91 -2.84 -19.07
N PHE A 129 -8.23 -3.92 -18.37
CA PHE A 129 -7.26 -4.97 -18.14
C PHE A 129 -6.80 -5.38 -19.53
N VAL A 130 -5.54 -5.10 -19.81
CA VAL A 130 -4.84 -5.60 -20.99
C VAL A 130 -4.85 -7.13 -20.85
N GLU A 131 -5.85 -7.78 -21.44
CA GLU A 131 -5.76 -9.20 -21.75
C GLU A 131 -4.73 -9.35 -22.88
N VAL A 132 -3.62 -10.01 -22.56
CA VAL A 132 -2.79 -10.74 -23.52
C VAL A 132 -3.33 -12.15 -23.66
#